data_AF-A0A2G2LYS4-F1
#
_entry.id   AF-A0A2G2LYS4-F1
#
_cell.length_a   1.000
_cell.length_b   1.000
_cell.length_c   1.000
_cell.angle_alpha   90.00
_cell.angle_beta   90.00
_cell.angle_gamma   90.00
#
_symmetry.space_group_name_H-M   'P 1'
#
loop_
_entity.id
_entity.type
_entity.pdbx_description
1 polymer ?
#
loop_
_entity_poly.entity_id
_entity_poly.type
_entity_poly.pdbx_seq_one_letter_code
_entity_poly.pdbx_strand_id
1 'polypeptide(L)'
;MRKLTLLALATAGLVLTACATATPYQAAVDSSRGYSEQRIESNRYRVSFSGNSITNLETVENYLLYRAAELTKQNGNDYFIIADRNTEKKERYSRSSGFGAGYGSHFGYLGHYGFGWSYYSPFYGYGYGYDPFFDGYDIRQITRYSATAEIAMYNGEKPAKNEKAYQASEVLKELGSKIVRPEDIKS
;
A
#
# COMPACT_ATOMS: atom_id res chain seq x y z
N MET A 1 32.30 55.23 -9.97
CA MET A 1 33.03 54.00 -9.66
C MET A 1 32.17 53.11 -8.78
N ARG A 2 31.85 51.89 -9.27
CA ARG A 2 31.56 50.61 -8.57
C ARG A 2 30.93 50.72 -7.16
N LYS A 3 29.78 50.10 -6.87
CA LYS A 3 29.46 48.68 -7.10
C LYS A 3 27.95 48.47 -7.28
N LEU A 4 27.60 47.96 -8.46
CA LEU A 4 26.36 47.23 -8.72
C LEU A 4 26.42 45.86 -8.04
N THR A 5 25.23 45.29 -7.85
CA THR A 5 24.91 43.86 -7.69
C THR A 5 25.45 43.14 -6.46
N LEU A 6 24.53 42.77 -5.56
CA LEU A 6 24.35 41.37 -5.17
C LEU A 6 22.87 41.17 -4.80
N LEU A 7 22.13 40.76 -5.83
CA LEU A 7 20.82 40.14 -5.73
C LEU A 7 20.99 38.77 -5.06
N ALA A 8 19.96 38.37 -4.31
CA ALA A 8 19.42 37.01 -4.27
C ALA A 8 19.85 36.04 -3.14
N LEU A 9 18.84 35.26 -2.76
CA LEU A 9 18.84 34.00 -2.00
C LEU A 9 18.97 34.10 -0.47
N ALA A 10 17.87 34.48 0.18
CA ALA A 10 17.44 33.79 1.40
C ALA A 10 16.18 32.98 1.07
N THR A 11 16.37 31.94 0.26
CA THR A 11 15.34 30.96 -0.06
C THR A 11 14.96 30.23 1.23
N ALA A 12 13.75 30.49 1.71
CA ALA A 12 13.17 29.75 2.82
C ALA A 12 13.16 28.25 2.46
N GLY A 13 13.95 27.46 3.18
CA GLY A 13 13.92 26.01 3.10
C GLY A 13 12.61 25.50 3.68
N LEU A 14 11.58 25.42 2.84
CA LEU A 14 10.38 24.62 3.12
C LEU A 14 10.79 23.15 3.06
N VAL A 15 11.24 22.62 4.21
CA VAL A 15 11.42 21.18 4.40
C VAL A 15 10.02 20.57 4.43
N LEU A 16 9.51 20.19 3.26
CA LEU A 16 8.32 19.36 3.13
C LEU A 16 8.68 17.96 3.64
N THR A 17 8.45 17.71 4.93
CA THR A 17 8.44 16.37 5.48
C THR A 17 7.23 15.64 4.90
N ALA A 18 7.42 14.96 3.76
CA ALA A 18 6.44 14.02 3.23
C ALA A 18 6.41 12.77 4.13
N CYS A 19 5.77 12.87 5.29
CA CYS A 19 5.44 11.70 6.09
C CYS A 19 4.54 10.82 5.22
N ALA A 20 5.00 9.61 4.92
CA ALA A 20 4.21 8.67 4.16
C ALA A 20 3.00 8.24 5.02
N THR A 21 1.80 8.72 4.67
CA THR A 21 0.57 8.48 5.42
C THR A 21 -0.19 7.26 4.89
N ALA A 22 -1.09 6.72 5.71
CA ALA A 22 -2.04 5.71 5.28
C ALA A 22 -2.87 6.23 4.09
N THR A 23 -3.32 5.30 3.25
CA THR A 23 -4.19 5.64 2.10
C THR A 23 -5.50 6.25 2.60
N PRO A 24 -5.84 7.49 2.19
CA PRO A 24 -7.11 8.11 2.55
C PRO A 24 -8.29 7.40 1.89
N TYR A 25 -9.48 7.63 2.45
CA TYR A 25 -10.74 7.18 1.89
C TYR A 25 -11.10 8.01 0.66
N GLN A 26 -10.87 7.43 -0.51
CA GLN A 26 -11.12 8.06 -1.81
C GLN A 26 -11.37 7.00 -2.89
N ALA A 27 -12.02 7.40 -3.98
CA ALA A 27 -12.20 6.53 -5.13
C ALA A 27 -10.85 6.14 -5.75
N ALA A 28 -10.75 4.89 -6.18
CA ALA A 28 -9.57 4.40 -6.88
C ALA A 28 -9.52 4.95 -8.30
N VAL A 29 -8.48 5.72 -8.59
CA VAL A 29 -8.11 6.10 -9.96
C VAL A 29 -7.14 5.04 -10.49
N ASP A 30 -7.53 4.40 -11.59
CA ASP A 30 -6.77 3.36 -12.30
C ASP A 30 -6.31 2.18 -11.42
N SER A 31 -7.18 1.73 -10.51
CA SER A 31 -6.98 0.53 -9.68
C SER A 31 -5.76 0.55 -8.75
N SER A 32 -5.18 1.72 -8.48
CA SER A 32 -3.94 1.77 -7.68
C SER A 32 -4.20 1.63 -6.17
N ARG A 33 -5.10 2.46 -5.62
CA ARG A 33 -5.40 2.62 -4.19
C ARG A 33 -6.74 3.32 -4.00
N GLY A 34 -7.47 3.01 -2.93
CA GLY A 34 -8.79 3.57 -2.65
C GLY A 34 -9.91 2.56 -2.81
N TYR A 35 -11.16 3.03 -2.78
CA TYR A 35 -12.34 2.21 -2.98
C TYR A 35 -12.73 2.10 -4.45
N SER A 36 -13.29 0.96 -4.84
CA SER A 36 -13.97 0.80 -6.12
C SER A 36 -15.20 -0.08 -5.97
N GLU A 37 -16.13 0.04 -6.91
CA GLU A 37 -17.37 -0.71 -6.91
C GLU A 37 -17.75 -1.18 -8.31
N GLN A 38 -18.32 -2.38 -8.38
CA GLN A 38 -18.79 -2.98 -9.61
C GLN A 38 -20.15 -3.61 -9.35
N ARG A 39 -21.15 -3.27 -10.16
CA ARG A 39 -22.45 -3.93 -10.15
C ARG A 39 -22.30 -5.34 -10.73
N ILE A 40 -22.73 -6.35 -9.98
CA ILE A 40 -22.80 -7.74 -10.45
C ILE A 40 -24.23 -8.03 -10.93
N GLU A 41 -25.23 -7.66 -10.12
CA GLU A 41 -26.65 -7.84 -10.42
C GLU A 41 -27.45 -6.61 -9.94
N SER A 42 -28.77 -6.62 -10.16
CA SER A 42 -29.63 -5.48 -9.82
C SER A 42 -29.49 -5.01 -8.37
N ASN A 43 -29.38 -5.95 -7.43
CA ASN A 43 -29.22 -5.69 -6.00
C ASN A 43 -27.86 -6.17 -5.45
N ARG A 44 -26.91 -6.58 -6.31
CA ARG A 44 -25.62 -7.15 -5.90
C ARG A 44 -24.46 -6.34 -6.44
N TYR A 45 -23.55 -5.98 -5.55
CA TYR A 45 -22.35 -5.23 -5.88
C TYR A 45 -21.12 -5.90 -5.30
N ARG A 46 -20.01 -5.83 -6.05
CA ARG A 46 -18.67 -6.06 -5.53
C ARG A 46 -18.08 -4.73 -5.14
N VAL A 47 -17.68 -4.61 -3.88
CA VAL A 47 -16.97 -3.44 -3.35
C VAL A 47 -15.56 -3.88 -3.01
N SER A 48 -14.57 -3.05 -3.30
CA SER A 48 -13.18 -3.31 -2.93
C SER A 48 -12.52 -2.07 -2.36
N PHE A 49 -11.54 -2.27 -1.49
CA PHE A 49 -10.65 -1.23 -1.01
C PHE A 49 -9.19 -1.72 -1.04
N SER A 50 -8.31 -0.91 -1.64
CA SER A 50 -6.87 -1.20 -1.73
C SER A 50 -6.06 -0.15 -0.98
N GLY A 51 -5.31 -0.59 0.03
CA GLY A 51 -4.38 0.24 0.80
C GLY A 51 -2.96 0.29 0.21
N ASN A 52 -2.19 1.28 0.64
CA ASN A 52 -0.73 1.31 0.44
C ASN A 52 -0.04 0.40 1.46
N SER A 53 1.29 0.42 1.50
CA SER A 53 2.06 -0.44 2.42
C SER A 53 2.11 0.04 3.87
N ILE A 54 1.46 1.16 4.17
CA ILE A 54 1.42 1.80 5.48
C ILE A 54 0.02 1.65 6.09
N THR A 55 -1.02 1.57 5.24
CA THR A 55 -2.38 1.26 5.67
C THR A 55 -2.43 -0.12 6.31
N ASN A 56 -2.86 -0.18 7.57
CA ASN A 56 -3.07 -1.44 8.28
C ASN A 56 -4.33 -2.16 7.76
N LEU A 57 -4.43 -3.46 8.06
CA LEU A 57 -5.56 -4.28 7.66
C LEU A 57 -6.90 -3.74 8.19
N GLU A 58 -6.95 -3.33 9.47
CA GLU A 58 -8.17 -2.83 10.09
C GLU A 58 -8.73 -1.60 9.36
N THR A 59 -7.87 -0.66 8.92
CA THR A 59 -8.31 0.51 8.13
C THR A 59 -8.90 0.07 6.80
N VAL A 60 -8.25 -0.88 6.11
CA VAL A 60 -8.76 -1.42 4.83
C VAL A 60 -10.13 -2.06 5.01
N GLU A 61 -10.33 -2.86 6.06
CA GLU A 61 -11.61 -3.52 6.35
C GLU A 61 -12.69 -2.52 6.76
N ASN A 62 -12.36 -1.54 7.61
CA ASN A 62 -13.28 -0.47 8.01
C ASN A 62 -13.71 0.36 6.79
N TYR A 63 -12.78 0.72 5.90
CA TYR A 63 -13.09 1.53 4.72
C TYR A 63 -13.93 0.74 3.70
N LEU A 64 -13.65 -0.56 3.53
CA LEU A 64 -14.49 -1.44 2.72
C LEU A 64 -15.93 -1.49 3.25
N LEU A 65 -16.09 -1.73 4.56
CA LEU A 65 -17.42 -1.84 5.18
C LEU A 65 -18.18 -0.51 5.15
N TYR A 66 -17.48 0.59 5.38
CA TYR A 66 -18.04 1.94 5.26
C TYR A 66 -18.47 2.23 3.82
N ARG A 67 -17.67 1.88 2.80
CA ARG A 67 -18.06 2.06 1.40
C ARG A 67 -19.29 1.23 1.03
N ALA A 68 -19.38 -0.01 1.51
CA ALA A 68 -20.56 -0.85 1.31
C ALA A 68 -21.83 -0.18 1.87
N ALA A 69 -21.75 0.43 3.06
CA ALA A 69 -22.85 1.15 3.67
C ALA A 69 -23.21 2.43 2.89
N GLU A 70 -22.22 3.21 2.45
CA GLU A 70 -22.46 4.39 1.61
C GLU A 70 -23.16 4.00 0.30
N LEU A 71 -22.66 2.99 -0.40
CA LEU A 71 -23.24 2.51 -1.64
C LEU A 71 -24.68 2.02 -1.45
N THR A 72 -24.96 1.36 -0.32
CA THR A 72 -26.31 0.90 0.05
C THR A 72 -27.26 2.08 0.18
N LYS A 73 -26.88 3.13 0.91
CA LYS A 73 -27.68 4.36 1.05
C LYS A 73 -27.81 5.12 -0.27
N GLN A 74 -26.76 5.18 -1.08
CA GLN A 74 -26.79 5.79 -2.42
C GLN A 74 -27.77 5.10 -3.37
N ASN A 75 -27.94 3.78 -3.24
CA ASN A 75 -28.93 3.01 -3.99
C ASN A 75 -30.34 3.04 -3.37
N GLY A 76 -30.56 3.84 -2.31
CA GLY A 76 -31.85 3.96 -1.64
C GLY A 76 -32.26 2.74 -0.82
N ASN A 77 -31.30 1.92 -0.38
CA ASN A 77 -31.54 0.73 0.44
C ASN A 77 -31.24 1.00 1.93
N ASP A 78 -31.79 0.16 2.82
CA ASP A 78 -31.65 0.32 4.26
C ASP A 78 -30.52 -0.50 4.86
N TYR A 79 -30.35 -1.72 4.37
CA TYR A 79 -29.37 -2.66 4.87
C TYR A 79 -28.73 -3.44 3.72
N PHE A 80 -27.59 -4.05 4.01
CA PHE A 80 -26.92 -4.96 3.09
C PHE A 80 -26.47 -6.22 3.81
N ILE A 81 -26.35 -7.31 3.06
CA ILE A 81 -25.85 -8.59 3.52
C ILE A 81 -24.55 -8.88 2.79
N ILE A 82 -23.49 -9.17 3.53
CA ILE A 82 -22.24 -9.64 2.95
C ILE A 82 -22.42 -11.09 2.54
N ALA A 83 -22.42 -11.35 1.23
CA ALA A 83 -22.49 -12.71 0.69
C ALA A 83 -21.12 -13.39 0.78
N ASP A 84 -20.08 -12.69 0.37
CA ASP A 84 -18.70 -13.14 0.41
C ASP A 84 -17.75 -11.99 0.78
N ARG A 85 -16.64 -12.32 1.43
CA ARG A 85 -15.57 -11.36 1.76
C ARG A 85 -14.22 -12.04 1.64
N ASN A 86 -13.28 -11.34 1.03
CA ASN A 86 -11.91 -11.79 0.90
C ASN A 86 -10.93 -10.65 1.22
N THR A 87 -9.87 -10.99 1.94
CA THR A 87 -8.78 -10.08 2.26
C THR A 87 -7.49 -10.66 1.68
N GLU A 88 -6.88 -9.92 0.77
CA GLU A 88 -5.60 -10.25 0.18
C GLU A 88 -4.46 -9.50 0.88
N LYS A 89 -3.40 -10.24 1.25
CA LYS A 89 -2.11 -9.70 1.67
C LYS A 89 -1.10 -9.89 0.55
N LYS A 90 -0.61 -8.80 -0.03
CA LYS A 90 0.46 -8.82 -1.05
C LYS A 90 1.78 -8.44 -0.40
N GLU A 91 2.69 -9.39 -0.32
CA GLU A 91 4.06 -9.16 0.15
C GLU A 91 5.01 -9.09 -1.04
N ARG A 92 5.74 -7.99 -1.17
CA ARG A 92 6.86 -7.89 -2.14
C ARG A 92 8.15 -7.80 -1.37
N TYR A 93 9.07 -8.72 -1.65
CA TYR A 93 10.45 -8.65 -1.19
C TYR A 93 11.24 -7.80 -2.19
N SER A 94 11.57 -6.57 -1.83
CA SER A 94 12.47 -5.75 -2.63
C SER A 94 13.90 -6.00 -2.15
N ARG A 95 14.74 -6.63 -2.99
CA ARG A 95 16.19 -6.66 -2.80
C ARG A 95 16.75 -5.33 -3.28
N SER A 96 17.10 -4.45 -2.35
CA SER A 96 17.95 -3.31 -2.72
C SER A 96 19.38 -3.83 -2.84
N SER A 97 19.91 -3.94 -4.06
CA SER A 97 21.33 -4.15 -4.27
C SER A 97 22.05 -2.86 -3.93
N GLY A 98 22.45 -2.71 -2.67
CA GLY A 98 23.23 -1.59 -2.19
C GLY A 98 24.69 -1.68 -2.63
N PHE A 99 24.99 -1.75 -3.93
CA PHE A 99 26.35 -1.53 -4.42
C PHE A 99 26.35 -1.00 -5.87
N GLY A 100 26.70 0.29 -5.99
CA GLY A 100 27.40 0.88 -7.15
C GLY A 100 26.65 1.02 -8.47
N ALA A 101 25.88 2.09 -8.62
CA ALA A 101 25.74 2.71 -9.93
C ALA A 101 27.08 3.34 -10.32
N GLY A 102 27.77 2.78 -11.32
CA GLY A 102 28.91 3.46 -11.95
C GLY A 102 29.91 2.52 -12.62
N TYR A 103 30.11 2.78 -13.92
CA TYR A 103 31.16 2.30 -14.83
C TYR A 103 30.83 1.07 -15.69
N GLY A 104 30.98 1.29 -17.00
CA GLY A 104 30.77 0.34 -18.10
C GLY A 104 31.68 -0.87 -18.01
N SER A 105 31.72 -1.77 -18.96
CA SER A 105 31.41 -1.77 -20.38
C SER A 105 31.30 -3.24 -20.77
N HIS A 106 30.76 -3.54 -21.95
CA HIS A 106 31.08 -4.64 -22.87
C HIS A 106 31.90 -5.85 -22.36
N PHE A 107 31.49 -7.04 -22.83
CA PHE A 107 32.03 -8.41 -22.63
C PHE A 107 31.09 -9.21 -21.73
N GLY A 108 30.37 -10.24 -22.18
CA GLY A 108 30.74 -11.26 -23.15
C GLY A 108 30.55 -12.60 -22.45
N TYR A 109 29.78 -13.50 -23.06
CA TYR A 109 29.62 -14.92 -22.74
C TYR A 109 30.64 -15.52 -21.77
N LEU A 110 30.15 -16.18 -20.70
CA LEU A 110 30.53 -17.52 -20.23
C LEU A 110 29.95 -17.76 -18.83
N GLY A 111 29.06 -18.74 -18.72
CA GLY A 111 28.72 -19.30 -17.42
C GLY A 111 29.92 -20.07 -16.87
N HIS A 112 30.16 -20.00 -15.56
CA HIS A 112 30.78 -21.08 -14.81
C HIS A 112 30.56 -20.87 -13.30
N TYR A 113 30.30 -22.00 -12.66
CA TYR A 113 30.27 -22.29 -11.23
C TYR A 113 31.19 -21.44 -10.36
N GLY A 114 30.75 -21.19 -9.12
CA GLY A 114 31.45 -20.39 -8.12
C GLY A 114 32.91 -20.80 -7.88
N PHE A 115 33.76 -19.79 -7.70
CA PHE A 115 35.15 -19.95 -7.30
C PHE A 115 35.45 -18.98 -6.15
N GLY A 116 35.37 -19.49 -4.92
CA GLY A 116 36.04 -18.90 -3.77
C GLY A 116 37.53 -19.22 -3.88
N TRP A 117 38.37 -18.20 -3.99
CA TRP A 117 39.81 -18.38 -4.05
C TRP A 117 40.36 -18.55 -2.64
N SER A 118 40.93 -19.72 -2.36
CA SER A 118 41.76 -19.92 -1.18
C SER A 118 43.22 -19.97 -1.61
N TYR A 119 44.01 -18.99 -1.19
CA TYR A 119 45.44 -18.95 -1.47
C TYR A 119 46.22 -19.39 -0.23
N TYR A 120 47.07 -20.42 -0.39
CA TYR A 120 47.96 -20.91 0.66
C TYR A 120 49.29 -20.18 0.57
N SER A 121 49.66 -19.45 1.63
CA SER A 121 51.01 -18.90 1.78
C SER A 121 51.80 -19.72 2.82
N PRO A 122 53.05 -20.14 2.56
CA PRO A 122 53.84 -20.94 3.50
C PRO A 122 54.20 -20.23 4.81
N PHE A 123 53.99 -18.91 4.92
CA PHE A 123 54.37 -18.11 6.08
C PHE A 123 53.19 -17.60 6.93
N TYR A 124 51.94 -17.61 6.41
CA TYR A 124 50.79 -17.00 7.10
C TYR A 124 49.51 -17.86 7.15
N GLY A 125 49.54 -19.11 6.68
CA GLY A 125 48.36 -20.01 6.73
C GLY A 125 47.24 -19.67 5.74
N TYR A 126 46.09 -20.36 5.88
CA TYR A 126 44.90 -20.18 5.05
C TYR A 126 44.17 -18.88 5.41
N GLY A 127 44.15 -17.90 4.49
CA GLY A 127 43.33 -16.69 4.61
C GLY A 127 42.04 -16.82 3.80
N TYR A 128 40.89 -16.65 4.44
CA TYR A 128 39.62 -16.46 3.74
C TYR A 128 39.61 -15.03 3.18
N GLY A 129 39.59 -14.91 1.85
CA GLY A 129 39.39 -13.62 1.19
C GLY A 129 38.06 -13.03 1.63
N TYR A 130 38.08 -11.83 2.20
CA TYR A 130 36.89 -11.04 2.46
C TYR A 130 36.21 -10.82 1.10
N ASP A 131 34.99 -11.34 0.94
CA ASP A 131 34.19 -11.16 -0.28
C ASP A 131 33.30 -9.92 -0.09
N PRO A 132 33.63 -8.76 -0.69
CA PRO A 132 32.86 -7.53 -0.53
C PRO A 132 31.55 -7.53 -1.33
N PHE A 133 31.22 -8.60 -2.06
CA PHE A 133 30.08 -8.63 -3.00
C PHE A 133 28.78 -9.18 -2.40
N PHE A 134 28.80 -9.75 -1.18
CA PHE A 134 27.62 -10.42 -0.60
C PHE A 134 27.15 -9.90 0.76
N ASP A 135 27.68 -8.78 1.26
CA ASP A 135 27.48 -8.35 2.65
C ASP A 135 26.35 -7.31 2.87
N GLY A 136 25.36 -7.23 1.98
CA GLY A 136 24.36 -6.16 2.06
C GLY A 136 23.09 -6.37 1.26
N TYR A 137 22.37 -7.47 1.51
CA TYR A 137 20.98 -7.58 1.03
C TYR A 137 20.03 -6.94 2.04
N ASP A 138 19.69 -5.67 1.83
CA ASP A 138 18.53 -5.06 2.48
C ASP A 138 17.26 -5.66 1.87
N ILE A 139 16.70 -6.68 2.53
CA ILE A 139 15.40 -7.25 2.17
C ILE A 139 14.32 -6.37 2.82
N ARG A 140 13.73 -5.45 2.05
CA ARG A 140 12.57 -4.69 2.50
C ARG A 140 11.29 -5.42 2.12
N GLN A 141 10.56 -5.93 3.12
CA GLN A 141 9.24 -6.53 2.94
C GLN A 141 8.19 -5.40 2.83
N ILE A 142 7.59 -5.26 1.65
CA ILE A 142 6.49 -4.31 1.40
C ILE A 142 5.18 -5.11 1.45
N THR A 143 4.48 -5.04 2.58
CA THR A 143 3.15 -5.65 2.74
C THR A 143 2.07 -4.66 2.32
N ARG A 144 1.10 -5.06 1.49
CA ARG A 144 -0.08 -4.27 1.14
C ARG A 144 -1.33 -5.10 1.36
N TYR A 145 -2.35 -4.48 1.96
CA TYR A 145 -3.65 -5.11 2.18
C TYR A 145 -4.67 -4.61 1.16
N SER A 146 -5.48 -5.53 0.67
CA SER A 146 -6.68 -5.24 -0.13
C SER A 146 -7.83 -6.08 0.39
N ALA A 147 -9.00 -5.50 0.54
CA ALA A 147 -10.20 -6.24 0.92
C ALA A 147 -11.29 -6.07 -0.15
N THR A 148 -12.04 -7.14 -0.38
CA THR A 148 -13.14 -7.19 -1.35
C THR A 148 -14.34 -7.86 -0.69
N ALA A 149 -15.53 -7.32 -0.92
CA ALA A 149 -16.76 -7.94 -0.46
C ALA A 149 -17.82 -7.92 -1.57
N GLU A 150 -18.58 -9.00 -1.65
CA GLU A 150 -19.83 -9.02 -2.39
C GLU A 150 -20.99 -8.77 -1.45
N ILE A 151 -21.77 -7.74 -1.75
CA ILE A 151 -22.89 -7.31 -0.93
C ILE A 151 -24.19 -7.38 -1.72
N ALA A 152 -25.24 -7.81 -1.04
CA ALA A 152 -26.62 -7.74 -1.53
C ALA A 152 -27.40 -6.71 -0.72
N MET A 153 -28.07 -5.78 -1.38
CA MET A 153 -28.75 -4.64 -0.76
C MET A 153 -30.27 -4.84 -0.74
N TYR A 154 -30.90 -4.34 0.33
CA TYR A 154 -32.33 -4.53 0.57
C TYR A 154 -32.95 -3.35 1.33
N ASN A 155 -34.27 -3.21 1.20
CA ASN A 155 -35.09 -2.25 1.92
C ASN A 155 -35.79 -2.88 3.13
N GLY A 156 -36.12 -2.03 4.11
CA GLY A 156 -36.86 -2.42 5.30
C GLY A 156 -35.97 -2.80 6.48
N GLU A 157 -36.51 -3.64 7.36
CA GLU A 157 -35.83 -4.00 8.60
C GLU A 157 -34.76 -5.07 8.37
N LYS A 158 -33.57 -4.82 8.93
CA LYS A 158 -32.47 -5.79 8.98
C LYS A 158 -32.95 -7.10 9.64
N PRO A 159 -32.75 -8.27 9.02
CA PRO A 159 -33.11 -9.54 9.62
C PRO A 159 -32.30 -9.79 10.91
N ALA A 160 -32.96 -9.82 12.06
CA ALA A 160 -32.31 -9.93 13.37
C ALA A 160 -31.44 -11.19 13.55
N LYS A 161 -31.74 -12.27 12.82
CA LYS A 161 -31.01 -13.55 12.89
C LYS A 161 -29.84 -13.66 11.92
N ASN A 162 -29.56 -12.64 11.10
CA ASN A 162 -28.50 -12.71 10.11
C ASN A 162 -27.30 -11.85 10.54
N GLU A 163 -26.26 -12.51 11.05
CA GLU A 163 -25.01 -11.88 11.47
C GLU A 163 -24.23 -11.21 10.33
N LYS A 164 -24.49 -11.63 9.07
CA LYS A 164 -23.88 -11.03 7.89
C LYS A 164 -24.65 -9.80 7.39
N ALA A 165 -25.76 -9.44 8.04
CA ALA A 165 -26.56 -8.29 7.69
C ALA A 165 -26.12 -7.05 8.51
N TYR A 166 -25.98 -5.92 7.82
CA TYR A 166 -25.51 -4.67 8.38
C TYR A 166 -26.50 -3.56 8.05
N GLN A 167 -26.91 -2.81 9.08
CA GLN A 167 -27.75 -1.63 8.87
C GLN A 167 -26.85 -0.50 8.36
N ALA A 168 -27.13 0.02 7.16
CA ALA A 168 -26.21 0.95 6.52
C ALA A 168 -26.03 2.24 7.34
N SER A 169 -27.11 2.77 7.92
CA SER A 169 -27.05 3.96 8.78
C SER A 169 -26.23 3.76 10.05
N GLU A 170 -26.30 2.58 10.68
CA GLU A 170 -25.51 2.27 11.87
C GLU A 170 -24.02 2.17 11.52
N VAL A 171 -23.68 1.48 10.43
CA VAL A 171 -22.28 1.37 9.98
C VAL A 171 -21.69 2.74 9.68
N LEU A 172 -22.41 3.61 8.97
CA LEU A 172 -21.94 4.97 8.68
C LEU A 172 -21.71 5.79 9.96
N LYS A 173 -22.60 5.66 10.94
CA LYS A 173 -22.48 6.34 12.22
C LYS A 173 -21.27 5.86 13.03
N GLU A 174 -21.11 4.55 13.19
CA GLU A 174 -20.06 3.96 14.04
C GLU A 174 -18.66 4.08 13.41
N LEU A 175 -18.57 3.89 12.09
CA LEU A 175 -17.28 3.94 11.39
C LEU A 175 -16.90 5.34 10.91
N GLY A 176 -17.83 6.29 10.83
CA GLY A 176 -17.58 7.62 10.27
C GLY A 176 -16.40 8.35 10.91
N SER A 177 -16.20 8.20 12.22
CA SER A 177 -15.05 8.78 12.95
C SER A 177 -13.70 8.12 12.64
N LYS A 178 -13.71 6.90 12.09
CA LYS A 178 -12.53 6.15 11.68
C LYS A 178 -12.12 6.42 10.24
N ILE A 179 -12.94 7.14 9.47
CA ILE A 179 -12.68 7.43 8.05
C ILE A 179 -11.84 8.70 7.94
N VAL A 180 -10.62 8.57 7.43
CA VAL A 180 -9.73 9.69 7.11
C VAL A 180 -9.82 9.98 5.61
N ARG A 181 -10.29 11.17 5.26
CA ARG A 181 -10.42 11.63 3.88
C ARG A 181 -9.19 12.45 3.45
N PRO A 182 -8.97 12.67 2.14
CA PRO A 182 -7.82 13.44 1.67
C PRO A 182 -7.75 14.87 2.25
N GLU A 183 -8.88 15.49 2.52
CA GLU A 183 -9.01 16.81 3.15
C GLU A 183 -8.48 16.84 4.59
N ASP A 184 -8.65 15.75 5.35
CA ASP A 184 -8.24 15.65 6.76
C ASP A 184 -6.72 15.53 6.95
N ILE A 185 -6.00 15.17 5.87
CA ILE A 185 -4.54 14.96 5.90
C ILE A 185 -3.77 16.26 5.60
N LYS A 186 -4.44 17.24 4.99
CA LYS A 186 -3.80 18.49 4.51
C LYS A 186 -3.84 19.64 5.54
N SER A 187 -4.52 19.45 6.67
CA SER A 187 -4.61 20.42 7.78
C SER A 187 -3.51 20.20 8.80
#